data_AF-A0A937V6H3-F1
#
_entry.id   AF-A0A937V6H3-F1
#
_cell.length_a   1.000
_cell.length_b   1.000
_cell.length_c   1.000
_cell.angle_alpha   90.00
_cell.angle_beta   90.00
_cell.angle_gamma   90.00
#
_symmetry.space_group_name_H-M   'P 1'
#
loop_
_entity.id
_entity.type
_entity.pdbx_description
1 polymer ?
#
loop_
_entity_poly.entity_id
_entity_poly.type
_entity_poly.pdbx_seq_one_letter_code
_entity_poly.pdbx_strand_id
1 'polypeptide(L)' 'MEKGFIVLDHTADIGITAYGADIKDLFVNSAVGLFSLMTDLDNIKETTQKDIKFTAEDE' A
#
# COMPACT_ATOMS: atom_id res chain seq x y z
N MET A 1 -10.68 11.28 -0.25
CA MET A 1 -10.66 10.24 -1.29
C MET A 1 -11.14 8.96 -0.65
N GLU A 2 -12.00 8.19 -1.30
CA GLU A 2 -12.21 6.80 -0.85
C GLU A 2 -10.85 6.10 -0.81
N LYS A 3 -10.53 5.43 0.29
CA LYS A 3 -9.26 4.72 0.42
C LYS A 3 -9.25 3.63 -0.66
N GLY A 4 -8.21 3.56 -1.48
CA GLY A 4 -8.05 2.55 -2.52
C GLY A 4 -7.81 1.13 -1.98
N PHE A 5 -8.06 0.90 -0.69
CA PHE A 5 -7.89 -0.38 -0.02
C PHE A 5 -8.85 -0.52 1.17
N ILE A 6 -9.10 -1.76 1.57
CA ILE A 6 -9.78 -2.12 2.82
C ILE A 6 -8.84 -2.97 3.68
N VAL A 7 -8.91 -2.79 5.00
CA VAL A 7 -8.18 -3.62 5.96
C VAL A 7 -9.03 -4.83 6.32
N LEU A 8 -8.40 -6.00 6.31
CA LEU A 8 -8.99 -7.27 6.71
C LEU A 8 -8.48 -7.62 8.12
N ASP A 9 -9.39 -7.76 9.05
CA ASP A 9 -9.07 -8.19 10.42
C ASP A 9 -8.89 -9.71 10.43
N HIS A 10 -7.71 -10.16 10.87
CA HIS A 10 -7.38 -11.57 11.04
C HIS A 10 -6.68 -11.77 12.39
N THR A 11 -6.90 -12.92 13.02
CA THR A 11 -6.54 -13.14 14.43
C THR A 11 -5.04 -13.09 14.74
N ALA A 12 -4.18 -13.25 13.74
CA ALA A 12 -2.72 -13.25 13.89
C ALA A 12 -2.01 -12.21 13.01
N ASP A 13 -2.64 -11.82 11.90
CA ASP A 13 -2.04 -10.97 10.87
C ASP A 13 -3.05 -9.90 10.46
N ILE A 14 -2.60 -8.94 9.68
CA ILE A 14 -3.49 -7.94 9.07
C ILE A 14 -3.32 -8.03 7.57
N GLY A 15 -4.43 -8.24 6.87
CA GLY A 15 -4.48 -8.24 5.41
C GLY A 15 -4.97 -6.90 4.88
N ILE A 16 -4.66 -6.61 3.62
CA ILE A 16 -5.31 -5.53 2.87
C ILE A 16 -5.83 -6.08 1.54
N THR A 17 -6.99 -5.60 1.11
CA THR A 17 -7.43 -5.73 -0.28
C THR A 17 -7.35 -4.37 -0.93
N ALA A 18 -6.46 -4.22 -1.92
CA ALA A 18 -6.29 -3.00 -2.69
C ALA A 18 -7.07 -3.07 -4.02
N TYR A 19 -7.51 -1.90 -4.50
CA TYR A 19 -8.25 -1.71 -5.74
C TYR A 19 -7.54 -0.67 -6.60
N GLY A 20 -7.63 -0.78 -7.92
CA GLY A 20 -6.98 0.14 -8.85
C GLY A 20 -7.49 -0.05 -10.27
N ALA A 21 -7.31 0.94 -11.14
CA ALA A 21 -7.74 0.82 -12.54
C ALA A 21 -6.77 -0.05 -13.36
N ASP A 22 -5.51 -0.12 -12.95
CA ASP A 22 -4.48 -0.97 -13.53
C ASP A 22 -3.53 -1.56 -12.47
N ILE A 23 -2.54 -2.33 -12.91
CA ILE A 23 -1.56 -2.96 -12.01
C ILE A 23 -0.70 -1.93 -11.26
N LYS A 24 -0.40 -0.77 -11.86
CA LYS A 24 0.40 0.27 -11.18
C LYS A 24 -0.40 0.85 -10.03
N ASP A 25 -1.68 1.16 -10.27
CA ASP A 25 -2.59 1.64 -9.23
C ASP A 25 -2.73 0.60 -8.11
N LEU A 26 -2.81 -0.69 -8.44
CA LEU A 26 -2.87 -1.75 -7.43
C LEU A 26 -1.63 -1.77 -6.53
N PHE A 27 -0.42 -1.64 -7.10
CA PHE A 27 0.81 -1.57 -6.29
C PHE A 27 0.86 -0.30 -5.44
N VAL A 28 0.47 0.86 -5.99
CA VAL A 28 0.40 2.13 -5.24
C VAL A 28 -0.56 2.01 -4.06
N ASN A 29 -1.79 1.55 -4.29
CA ASN A 29 -2.80 1.44 -3.24
C ASN A 29 -2.47 0.34 -2.22
N SER A 30 -1.77 -0.73 -2.63
CA SER A 30 -1.23 -1.72 -1.70
C SER A 30 -0.16 -1.12 -0.78
N ALA A 31 0.76 -0.31 -1.32
CA ALA A 31 1.77 0.38 -0.53
C ALA A 31 1.15 1.39 0.44
N VAL A 32 0.17 2.19 -0.02
CA VAL A 32 -0.59 3.11 0.83
C VAL A 32 -1.30 2.36 1.95
N GLY A 33 -1.94 1.23 1.64
CA GLY A 33 -2.59 0.37 2.63
C GLY A 33 -1.60 -0.12 3.68
N LEU A 34 -0.47 -0.68 3.25
CA LEU A 34 0.60 -1.16 4.13
C LEU A 34 1.10 -0.06 5.08
N PHE A 35 1.46 1.11 4.55
CA PHE A 35 1.99 2.19 5.39
C PHE A 35 0.93 2.79 6.32
N SER A 36 -0.35 2.77 5.94
CA SER A 36 -1.44 3.20 6.83
C SER A 36 -1.63 2.31 8.06
N LEU A 37 -1.20 1.04 7.99
CA LEU A 37 -1.17 0.13 9.15
C LEU A 37 -0.02 0.47 10.11
N MET A 38 1.03 1.15 9.62
CA MET A 38 2.19 1.53 10.41
C MET A 38 2.02 2.88 11.11
N THR A 39 1.42 3.86 10.43
CA THR A 39 1.22 5.21 10.97
C THR A 39 0.14 5.97 10.20
N ASP A 40 -0.37 7.05 10.81
CA ASP A 40 -1.19 8.03 10.12
C ASP A 40 -0.35 8.77 9.06
N LEU A 41 -0.72 8.61 7.79
CA LEU A 41 -0.01 9.17 6.64
C LEU A 41 -0.24 10.67 6.49
N ASP A 42 -1.37 11.20 6.99
CA ASP A 42 -1.69 12.63 6.87
C ASP A 42 -0.71 13.50 7.70
N ASN A 43 -0.01 12.89 8.66
CA ASN A 43 1.00 13.54 9.50
C ASN A 43 2.43 13.42 8.95
N ILE A 44 2.63 12.74 7.81
CA ILE A 44 3.95 12.52 7.22
C ILE A 44 4.28 13.63 6.21
N LYS A 45 5.43 14.28 6.40
CA LYS A 45 5.98 15.25 5.43
C LYS A 45 6.95 14.56 4.46
N GLU A 46 6.70 14.73 3.17
CA GLU A 46 7.60 14.27 2.11
C GLU A 46 8.88 15.13 2.05
N THR A 47 9.93 14.69 2.75
CA THR A 47 11.23 15.39 2.77
C THR A 47 12.32 14.67 1.98
N THR A 48 12.09 13.43 1.58
CA THR A 48 13.07 12.58 0.88
C THR A 48 12.34 11.67 -0.12
N GLN A 49 12.97 11.42 -1.26
CA GLN A 49 12.52 10.46 -2.27
C GLN A 49 13.58 9.39 -2.48
N LYS A 50 13.15 8.14 -2.68
CA LYS A 50 14.00 7.03 -3.07
C LYS A 50 13.37 6.28 -4.23
N ASP A 51 14.13 6.14 -5.31
CA ASP A 51 13.69 5.35 -6.46
C ASP A 51 14.06 3.88 -6.24
N ILE A 52 13.08 2.99 -6.40
CA ILE A 52 13.25 1.55 -6.26
C ILE A 52 12.96 0.90 -7.62
N LYS A 53 13.86 0.01 -8.05
CA LYS A 53 13.69 -0.83 -9.24
C LYS A 53 14.01 -2.26 -8.86
N PHE A 54 13.12 -3.18 -9.22
CA PHE A 54 13.32 -4.60 -9.05
C PHE A 54 12.63 -5.36 -10.17
N THR A 55 13.03 -6.61 -10.35
CA THR A 55 12.39 -7.58 -11.25
C THR A 55 12.09 -8.82 -10.43
N ALA A 56 10.95 -9.44 -10.68
CA ALA A 56 10.56 -10.71 -10.08
C ALA A 56 10.08 -11.65 -11.18
N GLU A 57 10.38 -12.93 -11.02
CA GLU A 57 9.71 -14.00 -11.76
C GLU A 57 8.36 -14.29 -11.08
N ASP A 58 7.37 -14.70 -11.86
CA ASP A 58 6.15 -15.30 -11.31
C ASP A 58 6.40 -16.78 -10.97
N GLU A 59 5.55 -17.35 -10.10
CA GLU A 59 5.47 -18.80 -9.85
C GLU A 59 4.44 -19.48 -10.76
#